data_AF-A0A2K0TZ41-F1
#
_entry.id   AF-A0A2K0TZ41-F1
#
_cell.length_a   1.000
_cell.length_b   1.000
_cell.length_c   1.000
_cell.angle_alpha   90.00
_cell.angle_beta   90.00
_cell.angle_gamma   90.00
#
_symmetry.space_group_name_H-M   'P 1'
#
loop_
_entity.id
_entity.type
_entity.pdbx_description
1 polymer ?
#
loop_
_entity_poly.entity_id
_entity_poly.type
_entity_poly.pdbx_seq_one_letter_code
_entity_poly.pdbx_strand_id
1 'polypeptide(L)'
;MSNPEALIHQAEKLVAKGKNAWSFFGGSEERFEQAAALYRSAAQAYEVKGNFLDAAVAYVKAAEIQETKLSDDFEAPDSYVHASDDYRRALMEEVKPINDNEKAEAKAKAIDYRKKAIRLTESSSSGSKLRRLSRMYDALGQINEKDIAGPLMQARENLLKSKQLTPEDENRKTALEQELQPTPKEADELQRLLSKTVWSDEEKAHLKWLESEMLPPLNEARAAYKEAANFIRLDTPLNANKLFNQSAEISVFIALLLPHSPEENNSKNSCYEDALNAYAMIIKALQGDAQKNNFFIPDYCFKWCICRLAQLKHDITARDVPKYEQIEMEAHRMQMEARRAQVGASNWPNYQNELGAKLAKEQMKYTLLSKLNKAIEEKSRTMIDDILLNQENRKLMDEWQNKIYTDIQNKWEVPFEFA
;
A
#
# COMPACT_ATOMS: atom_id res chain seq x y z
N MET A 1 -24.68 -22.96 -16.82
CA MET A 1 -24.74 -21.98 -15.72
C MET A 1 -26.15 -22.01 -15.14
N SER A 2 -26.28 -22.15 -13.82
CA SER A 2 -27.56 -22.27 -13.13
C SER A 2 -28.39 -20.99 -13.27
N ASN A 3 -29.72 -21.11 -13.37
CA ASN A 3 -30.62 -19.95 -13.38
C ASN A 3 -30.69 -19.34 -11.95
N PRO A 4 -30.24 -18.09 -11.71
CA PRO A 4 -30.21 -17.49 -10.38
C PRO A 4 -31.60 -17.38 -9.72
N GLU A 5 -32.65 -17.14 -10.50
CA GLU A 5 -34.03 -17.06 -10.00
C GLU A 5 -34.50 -18.41 -9.42
N ALA A 6 -34.12 -19.51 -10.08
CA ALA A 6 -34.45 -20.85 -9.60
C ALA A 6 -33.72 -21.17 -8.28
N LEU A 7 -32.48 -20.72 -8.12
CA LEU A 7 -31.70 -20.86 -6.89
C LEU A 7 -32.33 -20.05 -5.75
N ILE A 8 -32.74 -18.80 -6.00
CA ILE A 8 -33.46 -17.97 -5.03
C ILE A 8 -34.76 -18.64 -4.59
N HIS A 9 -35.57 -19.12 -5.52
CA HIS A 9 -36.84 -19.77 -5.18
C HIS A 9 -36.63 -21.06 -4.36
N GLN A 10 -35.54 -21.80 -4.60
CA GLN A 10 -35.17 -22.94 -3.76
C GLN A 10 -34.73 -22.50 -2.36
N ALA A 11 -33.92 -21.44 -2.26
CA ALA A 11 -33.49 -20.87 -0.99
C ALA A 11 -34.70 -20.39 -0.15
N GLU A 12 -35.66 -19.70 -0.77
CA GLU A 12 -36.89 -19.23 -0.13
C GLU A 12 -37.75 -20.37 0.41
N LYS A 13 -37.85 -21.48 -0.35
CA LYS A 13 -38.52 -22.70 0.12
C LYS A 13 -37.82 -23.31 1.34
N LEU A 14 -36.49 -23.32 1.37
CA LEU A 14 -35.73 -23.83 2.52
C LEU A 14 -35.92 -22.93 3.74
N VAL A 15 -35.87 -21.60 3.58
CA VAL A 15 -36.16 -20.65 4.66
C VAL A 15 -37.58 -20.83 5.20
N ALA A 16 -38.57 -21.00 4.33
CA ALA A 16 -39.96 -21.23 4.74
C ALA A 16 -40.11 -22.55 5.53
N LYS A 17 -39.44 -23.63 5.08
CA LYS A 17 -39.39 -24.91 5.80
C LYS A 17 -38.63 -24.82 7.11
N GLY A 18 -37.64 -23.93 7.23
CA GLY A 18 -36.90 -23.68 8.46
C GLY A 18 -37.71 -22.90 9.51
N LYS A 19 -38.64 -22.03 9.09
CA LYS A 19 -39.51 -21.23 9.99
C LYS A 19 -40.59 -22.03 10.69
N ASN A 20 -41.03 -23.16 10.12
CA ASN A 20 -42.05 -24.00 10.72
C ASN A 20 -41.46 -24.75 11.92
N ALA A 21 -41.55 -24.12 13.10
CA ALA A 21 -40.97 -24.53 14.39
C ALA A 21 -41.46 -25.90 14.94
N TRP A 22 -42.25 -26.65 14.18
CA TRP A 22 -42.69 -28.01 14.50
C TRP A 22 -41.79 -29.10 13.90
N SER A 23 -40.57 -28.75 13.51
CA SER A 23 -39.57 -29.72 13.09
C SER A 23 -39.03 -30.43 14.34
N PHE A 24 -39.77 -31.44 14.82
CA PHE A 24 -39.46 -32.29 15.98
C PHE A 24 -38.12 -33.07 15.85
N PHE A 25 -37.46 -32.95 14.70
CA PHE A 25 -36.13 -33.48 14.43
C PHE A 25 -35.25 -32.31 14.02
N GLY A 26 -34.24 -31.98 14.84
CA GLY A 26 -33.41 -30.77 14.79
C GLY A 26 -32.62 -30.56 13.49
N GLY A 27 -33.30 -30.14 12.42
CA GLY A 27 -32.72 -29.85 11.11
C GLY A 27 -33.09 -28.48 10.56
N SER A 28 -33.47 -27.51 11.41
CA SER A 28 -33.73 -26.14 10.97
C SER A 28 -32.45 -25.41 10.58
N GLU A 29 -31.35 -25.65 11.30
CA GLU A 29 -30.04 -25.05 11.06
C GLU A 29 -29.48 -25.48 9.69
N GLU A 30 -29.45 -26.78 9.41
CA GLU A 30 -29.03 -27.34 8.11
C GLU A 30 -29.82 -26.74 6.92
N ARG A 31 -31.13 -26.49 7.11
CA ARG A 31 -31.95 -25.82 6.08
C ARG A 31 -31.57 -24.37 5.87
N PHE A 32 -31.21 -23.65 6.93
CA PHE A 32 -30.77 -22.25 6.83
C PHE A 32 -29.36 -22.16 6.23
N GLU A 33 -28.45 -23.07 6.55
CA GLU A 33 -27.13 -23.19 5.91
C GLU A 33 -27.27 -23.42 4.40
N GLN A 34 -28.08 -24.42 4.01
CA GLN A 34 -28.35 -24.70 2.59
C GLN A 34 -29.02 -23.52 1.89
N ALA A 35 -29.92 -22.80 2.56
CA ALA A 35 -30.55 -21.60 1.99
C ALA A 35 -29.53 -20.47 1.77
N ALA A 36 -28.66 -20.20 2.74
CA ALA A 36 -27.61 -19.19 2.61
C ALA A 36 -26.64 -19.53 1.48
N ALA A 37 -26.23 -20.80 1.36
CA ALA A 37 -25.38 -21.28 0.26
C ALA A 37 -26.04 -21.08 -1.11
N LEU A 38 -27.34 -21.40 -1.26
CA LEU A 38 -28.08 -21.18 -2.50
C LEU A 38 -28.18 -19.69 -2.86
N TYR A 39 -28.40 -18.80 -1.90
CA TYR A 39 -28.38 -17.35 -2.15
C TYR A 39 -27.00 -16.87 -2.62
N ARG A 40 -25.91 -17.35 -2.04
CA ARG A 40 -24.54 -17.05 -2.51
C ARG A 40 -24.31 -17.55 -3.94
N SER A 41 -24.72 -18.78 -4.24
CA SER A 41 -24.64 -19.33 -5.61
C SER A 41 -25.48 -18.51 -6.61
N ALA A 42 -26.66 -18.02 -6.19
CA ALA A 42 -27.48 -17.14 -7.01
C ALA A 42 -26.78 -15.80 -7.26
N ALA A 43 -26.16 -15.22 -6.23
CA ALA A 43 -25.40 -13.98 -6.34
C ALA A 43 -24.25 -14.10 -7.34
N GLN A 44 -23.44 -15.15 -7.22
CA GLN A 44 -22.35 -15.45 -8.16
C GLN A 44 -22.87 -15.63 -9.60
N ALA A 45 -24.02 -16.28 -9.78
CA ALA A 45 -24.64 -16.42 -11.08
C ALA A 45 -25.14 -15.09 -11.66
N TYR A 46 -25.52 -14.12 -10.82
CA TYR A 46 -25.82 -12.75 -11.24
C TYR A 46 -24.55 -11.94 -11.57
N GLU A 47 -23.47 -12.06 -10.78
CA GLU A 47 -22.17 -11.42 -11.07
C GLU A 47 -21.66 -11.83 -12.46
N VAL A 48 -21.71 -13.13 -12.78
CA VAL A 48 -21.30 -13.66 -14.10
C VAL A 48 -22.14 -13.10 -15.26
N LYS A 49 -23.39 -12.71 -14.99
CA LYS A 49 -24.28 -12.06 -15.98
C LYS A 49 -24.14 -10.54 -16.01
N GLY A 50 -23.25 -9.95 -15.20
CA GLY A 50 -23.09 -8.51 -15.04
C GLY A 50 -24.22 -7.82 -14.25
N ASN A 51 -25.09 -8.59 -13.59
CA ASN A 51 -26.24 -8.03 -12.88
C ASN A 51 -25.93 -7.82 -11.38
N PHE A 52 -25.08 -6.83 -11.10
CA PHE A 52 -24.53 -6.64 -9.76
C PHE A 52 -25.54 -6.18 -8.70
N LEU A 53 -26.63 -5.47 -9.08
CA LEU A 53 -27.66 -5.10 -8.11
C LEU A 53 -28.39 -6.33 -7.55
N ASP A 54 -28.77 -7.26 -8.44
CA ASP A 54 -29.43 -8.49 -8.03
C ASP A 54 -28.47 -9.43 -7.29
N ALA A 55 -27.18 -9.42 -7.67
CA ALA A 55 -26.13 -10.13 -6.93
C ALA A 55 -26.01 -9.60 -5.49
N ALA A 56 -25.93 -8.29 -5.32
CA ALA A 56 -25.84 -7.65 -4.01
C ALA A 56 -27.04 -7.99 -3.13
N VAL A 57 -28.26 -7.95 -3.67
CA VAL A 57 -29.49 -8.34 -2.95
C VAL A 57 -29.43 -9.80 -2.50
N ALA A 58 -28.96 -10.71 -3.36
CA ALA A 58 -28.81 -12.12 -3.00
C ALA A 58 -27.76 -12.34 -1.91
N TYR A 59 -26.62 -11.65 -1.96
CA TYR A 59 -25.61 -11.68 -0.89
C TYR A 59 -26.15 -11.14 0.44
N VAL A 60 -26.96 -10.07 0.42
CA VAL A 60 -27.63 -9.55 1.64
C VAL A 60 -28.54 -10.61 2.24
N LYS A 61 -29.38 -11.27 1.44
CA LYS A 61 -30.27 -12.34 1.94
C LYS A 61 -29.47 -13.50 2.56
N ALA A 62 -28.33 -13.88 1.96
CA ALA A 62 -27.43 -14.89 2.54
C ALA A 62 -26.89 -14.43 3.90
N ALA A 63 -26.37 -13.20 3.96
CA ALA A 63 -25.79 -12.61 5.17
C ALA A 63 -26.80 -12.49 6.32
N GLU A 64 -28.04 -12.09 6.03
CA GLU A 64 -29.11 -12.00 7.02
C GLU A 64 -29.49 -13.36 7.62
N ILE A 65 -29.49 -14.42 6.82
CA ILE A 65 -29.73 -15.79 7.32
C ILE A 65 -28.57 -16.23 8.21
N GLN A 66 -27.34 -16.05 7.74
CA GLN A 66 -26.13 -16.39 8.50
C GLN A 66 -26.07 -15.64 9.84
N GLU A 67 -26.36 -14.35 9.84
CA GLU A 67 -26.38 -13.52 11.05
C GLU A 67 -27.52 -13.90 12.00
N THR A 68 -28.77 -13.93 11.51
CA THR A 68 -29.95 -13.99 12.39
C THR A 68 -30.46 -15.39 12.69
N LYS A 69 -30.13 -16.38 11.87
CA LYS A 69 -30.59 -17.77 12.02
C LYS A 69 -29.48 -18.73 12.42
N LEU A 70 -28.26 -18.46 11.99
CA LEU A 70 -27.09 -19.30 12.28
C LEU A 70 -26.15 -18.67 13.31
N SER A 71 -26.28 -17.35 13.57
CA SER A 71 -25.33 -16.62 14.42
C SER A 71 -23.87 -16.78 13.99
N ASP A 72 -23.66 -16.91 12.68
CA ASP A 72 -22.35 -17.13 12.06
C ASP A 72 -21.60 -15.79 11.93
N ASP A 73 -20.62 -15.58 12.81
CA ASP A 73 -19.76 -14.40 12.86
C ASP A 73 -18.60 -14.44 11.84
N PHE A 74 -18.48 -15.54 11.07
CA PHE A 74 -17.47 -15.73 10.06
C PHE A 74 -18.03 -15.50 8.67
N GLU A 75 -19.04 -16.25 8.25
CA GLU A 75 -19.57 -16.17 6.88
C GLU A 75 -20.47 -14.95 6.66
N ALA A 76 -21.25 -14.51 7.66
CA ALA A 76 -22.13 -13.36 7.51
C ALA A 76 -21.38 -12.06 7.15
N PRO A 77 -20.27 -11.67 7.83
CA PRO A 77 -19.49 -10.52 7.41
C PRO A 77 -18.94 -10.63 5.98
N ASP A 78 -18.51 -11.82 5.56
CA ASP A 78 -17.97 -12.02 4.21
C ASP A 78 -19.07 -11.83 3.15
N SER A 79 -20.27 -12.36 3.39
CA SER A 79 -21.43 -12.12 2.52
C SER A 79 -21.82 -10.63 2.46
N TYR A 80 -21.77 -9.88 3.57
CA TYR A 80 -21.98 -8.42 3.56
C TYR A 80 -20.88 -7.66 2.81
N VAL A 81 -19.62 -8.12 2.86
CA VAL A 81 -18.53 -7.56 2.06
C VAL A 81 -18.81 -7.74 0.58
N HIS A 82 -19.19 -8.94 0.14
CA HIS A 82 -19.54 -9.20 -1.25
C HIS A 82 -20.73 -8.34 -1.71
N ALA A 83 -21.78 -8.23 -0.90
CA ALA A 83 -22.90 -7.33 -1.19
C ALA A 83 -22.44 -5.87 -1.38
N SER A 84 -21.58 -5.37 -0.49
CA SER A 84 -21.02 -4.01 -0.56
C SER A 84 -20.21 -3.80 -1.85
N ASP A 85 -19.39 -4.78 -2.23
CA ASP A 85 -18.58 -4.72 -3.46
C ASP A 85 -19.45 -4.75 -4.72
N ASP A 86 -20.52 -5.54 -4.75
CA ASP A 86 -21.43 -5.60 -5.90
C ASP A 86 -22.29 -4.33 -6.04
N TYR A 87 -22.76 -3.75 -4.94
CA TYR A 87 -23.38 -2.41 -5.00
C TYR A 87 -22.41 -1.36 -5.56
N ARG A 88 -21.12 -1.45 -5.22
CA ARG A 88 -20.09 -0.54 -5.76
C ARG A 88 -19.84 -0.79 -7.25
N ARG A 89 -19.76 -2.05 -7.69
CA ARG A 89 -19.62 -2.39 -9.13
C ARG A 89 -20.81 -1.91 -9.95
N ALA A 90 -22.03 -2.05 -9.41
CA ALA A 90 -23.25 -1.52 -10.04
C ALA A 90 -23.20 0.00 -10.29
N LEU A 91 -22.41 0.75 -9.52
CA LEU A 91 -22.20 2.19 -9.71
C LEU A 91 -21.12 2.51 -10.75
N MET A 92 -20.14 1.60 -10.93
CA MET A 92 -18.98 1.81 -11.80
C MET A 92 -19.24 1.34 -13.23
N GLU A 93 -19.97 0.24 -13.38
CA GLU A 93 -20.17 -0.39 -14.68
C GLU A 93 -21.45 0.12 -15.35
N GLU A 94 -21.34 0.56 -16.62
CA GLU A 94 -22.46 0.97 -17.48
C GLU A 94 -23.39 -0.19 -17.87
N VAL A 95 -23.41 -1.30 -17.12
CA VAL A 95 -24.14 -2.52 -17.50
C VAL A 95 -25.65 -2.29 -17.51
N LYS A 96 -26.14 -1.33 -16.70
CA LYS A 96 -27.52 -0.87 -16.77
C LYS A 96 -27.60 0.61 -16.35
N PRO A 97 -28.23 1.48 -17.16
CA PRO A 97 -28.46 2.86 -16.75
C PRO A 97 -29.41 2.87 -15.55
N ILE A 98 -28.85 3.18 -14.39
CA ILE A 98 -29.57 3.45 -13.14
C ILE A 98 -29.75 4.95 -12.99
N ASN A 99 -30.91 5.37 -12.48
CA ASN A 99 -31.18 6.78 -12.23
C ASN A 99 -30.39 7.30 -11.02
N ASP A 100 -30.31 8.62 -10.86
CA ASP A 100 -29.49 9.23 -9.79
C ASP A 100 -29.95 8.86 -8.38
N ASN A 101 -31.26 8.60 -8.18
CA ASN A 101 -31.79 8.15 -6.89
C ASN A 101 -31.36 6.71 -6.60
N GLU A 102 -31.43 5.81 -7.58
CA GLU A 102 -30.95 4.43 -7.46
C GLU A 102 -29.44 4.38 -7.20
N LYS A 103 -28.66 5.27 -7.83
CA LYS A 103 -27.22 5.42 -7.55
C LYS A 103 -26.97 5.83 -6.10
N ALA A 104 -27.67 6.85 -5.62
CA ALA A 104 -27.55 7.31 -4.25
C ALA A 104 -27.94 6.21 -3.25
N GLU A 105 -29.00 5.46 -3.53
CA GLU A 105 -29.46 4.34 -2.71
C GLU A 105 -28.45 3.18 -2.69
N ALA A 106 -27.96 2.75 -3.85
CA ALA A 106 -26.96 1.69 -3.98
C ALA A 106 -25.67 2.06 -3.23
N LYS A 107 -25.23 3.32 -3.32
CA LYS A 107 -24.09 3.84 -2.58
C LYS A 107 -24.31 3.81 -1.07
N ALA A 108 -25.46 4.29 -0.59
CA ALA A 108 -25.80 4.24 0.83
C ALA A 108 -25.81 2.80 1.36
N LYS A 109 -26.40 1.87 0.59
CA LYS A 109 -26.40 0.44 0.89
C LYS A 109 -24.98 -0.16 0.93
N ALA A 110 -24.12 0.18 -0.05
CA ALA A 110 -22.74 -0.30 -0.08
C ALA A 110 -21.97 0.08 1.21
N ILE A 111 -22.15 1.31 1.69
CA ILE A 111 -21.54 1.80 2.93
C ILE A 111 -22.12 1.10 4.15
N ASP A 112 -23.45 0.98 4.23
CA ASP A 112 -24.12 0.38 5.38
C ASP A 112 -23.74 -1.10 5.56
N TYR A 113 -23.76 -1.88 4.48
CA TYR A 113 -23.35 -3.29 4.53
C TYR A 113 -21.86 -3.46 4.87
N ARG A 114 -20.98 -2.56 4.40
CA ARG A 114 -19.57 -2.58 4.81
C ARG A 114 -19.41 -2.32 6.32
N LYS A 115 -20.13 -1.33 6.85
CA LYS A 115 -20.15 -1.05 8.30
C LYS A 115 -20.73 -2.21 9.10
N LYS A 116 -21.75 -2.90 8.56
CA LYS A 116 -22.32 -4.09 9.19
C LYS A 116 -21.32 -5.26 9.22
N ALA A 117 -20.60 -5.50 8.13
CA ALA A 117 -19.52 -6.49 8.08
C ALA A 117 -18.40 -6.19 9.11
N ILE A 118 -18.01 -4.92 9.25
CA ILE A 118 -17.01 -4.48 10.23
C ILE A 118 -17.50 -4.79 11.65
N ARG A 119 -18.72 -4.38 12.02
CA ARG A 119 -19.30 -4.64 13.34
C ARG A 119 -19.32 -6.12 13.71
N LEU A 120 -19.75 -6.98 12.78
CA LEU A 120 -19.77 -8.43 13.00
C LEU A 120 -18.36 -9.02 13.15
N THR A 121 -17.40 -8.55 12.33
CA THR A 121 -16.00 -8.98 12.43
C THR A 121 -15.36 -8.49 13.74
N GLU A 122 -15.74 -7.31 14.24
CA GLU A 122 -15.32 -6.78 15.53
C GLU A 122 -15.83 -7.60 16.71
N SER A 123 -17.02 -8.20 16.62
CA SER A 123 -17.51 -9.14 17.63
C SER A 123 -16.89 -10.54 17.52
N SER A 124 -16.25 -10.87 16.40
CA SER A 124 -15.69 -12.21 16.19
C SER A 124 -14.48 -12.50 17.08
N SER A 125 -14.34 -13.77 17.46
CA SER A 125 -13.20 -14.33 18.20
C SER A 125 -12.12 -14.92 17.28
N SER A 126 -12.32 -14.90 15.95
CA SER A 126 -11.39 -15.49 14.98
C SER A 126 -9.99 -14.88 15.04
N GLY A 127 -8.94 -15.71 15.00
CA GLY A 127 -7.55 -15.25 14.89
C GLY A 127 -7.25 -14.46 13.61
N SER A 128 -8.12 -14.54 12.59
CA SER A 128 -8.00 -13.78 11.34
C SER A 128 -8.60 -12.36 11.40
N LYS A 129 -9.25 -12.01 12.52
CA LYS A 129 -10.01 -10.76 12.72
C LYS A 129 -9.28 -9.50 12.26
N LEU A 130 -8.05 -9.27 12.74
CA LEU A 130 -7.30 -8.05 12.42
C LEU A 130 -7.02 -7.92 10.91
N ARG A 131 -6.72 -9.03 10.25
CA ARG A 131 -6.48 -9.05 8.79
C ARG A 131 -7.77 -8.76 8.03
N ARG A 132 -8.90 -9.33 8.45
CA ARG A 132 -10.22 -9.07 7.84
C ARG A 132 -10.62 -7.60 8.01
N LEU A 133 -10.50 -7.05 9.23
CA LEU A 133 -10.80 -5.65 9.53
C LEU A 133 -9.94 -4.69 8.71
N SER A 134 -8.63 -4.93 8.60
CA SER A 134 -7.74 -4.09 7.78
C SER A 134 -8.27 -3.95 6.36
N ARG A 135 -8.59 -5.07 5.69
CA ARG A 135 -9.12 -5.06 4.31
C ARG A 135 -10.46 -4.34 4.20
N MET A 136 -11.34 -4.51 5.18
CA MET A 136 -12.65 -3.85 5.19
C MET A 136 -12.53 -2.34 5.38
N TYR A 137 -11.64 -1.88 6.26
CA TYR A 137 -11.36 -0.46 6.46
C TYR A 137 -10.70 0.17 5.23
N ASP A 138 -9.77 -0.53 4.56
CA ASP A 138 -9.18 -0.07 3.31
C ASP A 138 -10.25 0.13 2.22
N ALA A 139 -11.18 -0.84 2.07
CA ALA A 139 -12.28 -0.75 1.12
C ALA A 139 -13.25 0.40 1.45
N LEU A 140 -13.59 0.60 2.74
CA LEU A 140 -14.43 1.71 3.18
C LEU A 140 -13.75 3.07 2.93
N GLY A 141 -12.43 3.14 3.11
CA GLY A 141 -11.61 4.30 2.76
C GLY A 141 -11.68 4.62 1.28
N GLN A 142 -11.57 3.62 0.40
CA GLN A 142 -11.71 3.81 -1.06
C GLN A 142 -13.11 4.28 -1.48
N ILE A 143 -14.17 3.80 -0.81
CA ILE A 143 -15.53 4.29 -1.02
C ILE A 143 -15.57 5.78 -0.66
N ASN A 144 -15.12 6.16 0.52
CA ASN A 144 -15.13 7.56 0.98
C ASN A 144 -14.23 8.48 0.13
N GLU A 145 -12.99 8.08 -0.21
CA GLU A 145 -12.04 8.94 -0.94
C GLU A 145 -12.55 9.36 -2.33
N LYS A 146 -13.10 8.43 -3.12
CA LYS A 146 -13.63 8.73 -4.46
C LYS A 146 -14.95 9.52 -4.42
N ASP A 147 -15.70 9.38 -3.34
CA ASP A 147 -17.05 9.91 -3.20
C ASP A 147 -17.12 11.26 -2.48
N ILE A 148 -16.12 11.56 -1.65
CA ILE A 148 -15.98 12.81 -0.90
C ILE A 148 -15.26 13.87 -1.75
N ALA A 149 -14.41 13.46 -2.70
CA ALA A 149 -13.61 14.37 -3.50
C ALA A 149 -14.45 15.43 -4.24
N GLY A 150 -15.65 15.12 -4.76
CA GLY A 150 -16.47 16.14 -5.43
C GLY A 150 -16.98 17.26 -4.49
N PRO A 151 -17.86 16.95 -3.53
CA PRO A 151 -18.46 17.96 -2.66
C PRO A 151 -17.48 18.59 -1.67
N LEU A 152 -16.49 17.84 -1.16
CA LEU A 152 -15.51 18.37 -0.21
C LEU A 152 -14.37 19.13 -0.91
N MET A 153 -13.99 18.80 -2.15
CA MET A 153 -13.13 19.73 -2.91
C MET A 153 -13.86 21.02 -3.22
N GLN A 154 -15.13 20.98 -3.62
CA GLN A 154 -15.89 22.19 -3.90
C GLN A 154 -16.16 23.01 -2.63
N ALA A 155 -16.44 22.37 -1.49
CA ALA A 155 -16.54 23.02 -0.19
C ALA A 155 -15.20 23.59 0.27
N ARG A 156 -14.08 22.88 0.06
CA ARG A 156 -12.71 23.36 0.35
C ARG A 156 -12.32 24.53 -0.54
N GLU A 157 -12.64 24.49 -1.83
CA GLU A 157 -12.41 25.60 -2.77
C GLU A 157 -13.23 26.83 -2.37
N ASN A 158 -14.49 26.63 -1.95
CA ASN A 158 -15.33 27.68 -1.40
C ASN A 158 -14.78 28.21 -0.06
N LEU A 159 -14.28 27.34 0.81
CA LEU A 159 -13.72 27.72 2.12
C LEU A 159 -12.40 28.49 1.96
N LEU A 160 -11.49 28.01 1.10
CA LEU A 160 -10.21 28.64 0.77
C LEU A 160 -10.40 29.97 0.04
N LYS A 161 -11.44 30.09 -0.81
CA LYS A 161 -11.85 31.38 -1.40
C LYS A 161 -12.49 32.32 -0.37
N SER A 162 -13.00 31.80 0.75
CA SER A 162 -13.75 32.57 1.76
C SER A 162 -12.93 33.04 2.98
N LYS A 163 -11.72 32.52 3.23
CA LYS A 163 -10.93 32.88 4.41
C LYS A 163 -9.48 33.19 4.05
N GLN A 164 -9.09 34.46 4.24
CA GLN A 164 -7.70 34.80 4.55
C GLN A 164 -7.47 34.47 6.03
N LEU A 165 -6.47 33.64 6.34
CA LEU A 165 -6.06 33.34 7.72
C LEU A 165 -5.63 34.63 8.41
N THR A 166 -6.09 34.83 9.66
CA THR A 166 -5.64 35.99 10.45
C THR A 166 -4.25 35.68 11.02
N PRO A 167 -3.40 36.71 11.24
CA PRO A 167 -2.08 36.52 11.87
C PRO A 167 -2.13 35.85 13.25
N GLU A 168 -3.26 35.94 13.96
CA GLU A 168 -3.47 35.29 15.26
C GLU A 168 -3.65 33.77 15.15
N ASP A 169 -4.28 33.29 14.07
CA ASP A 169 -4.43 31.86 13.81
C ASP A 169 -3.07 31.21 13.48
N GLU A 170 -2.19 31.92 12.79
CA GLU A 170 -0.82 31.46 12.53
C GLU A 170 0.01 31.40 13.82
N ASN A 171 -0.04 32.43 14.66
CA ASN A 171 0.68 32.45 15.93
C ASN A 171 0.22 31.34 16.90
N ARG A 172 -1.08 31.04 16.92
CA ARG A 172 -1.64 29.97 17.75
C ARG A 172 -1.19 28.58 17.31
N LYS A 173 -1.06 28.38 15.99
CA LYS A 173 -0.52 27.13 15.44
C LYS A 173 0.94 26.93 15.86
N THR A 174 1.77 27.97 15.77
CA THR A 174 3.18 27.91 16.17
C THR A 174 3.37 27.66 17.68
N ALA A 175 2.48 28.20 18.53
CA ALA A 175 2.54 27.97 19.98
C ALA A 175 2.21 26.52 20.36
N LEU A 176 1.21 25.90 19.72
CA LEU A 176 0.83 24.50 19.97
C LEU A 176 1.90 23.51 19.49
N GLU A 177 2.64 23.84 18.43
CA GLU A 177 3.77 23.05 17.93
C GLU A 177 4.96 23.05 18.92
N GLN A 178 5.07 24.05 19.80
CA GLN A 178 6.12 24.15 20.82
C GLN A 178 5.78 23.43 22.14
N GLU A 179 4.49 23.22 22.43
CA GLU A 179 4.02 22.69 23.73
C GLU A 179 4.04 21.15 23.82
N LEU A 180 4.16 20.44 22.69
CA LEU A 180 3.98 18.97 22.59
C LEU A 180 5.26 18.13 22.38
N GLN A 181 6.46 18.67 22.67
CA GLN A 181 7.73 17.94 22.42
C GLN A 181 8.35 17.39 23.73
N PRO A 182 8.60 16.06 23.84
CA PRO A 182 9.34 15.49 24.98
C PRO A 182 10.81 15.92 24.96
N THR A 183 11.43 16.05 26.13
CA THR A 183 12.84 16.47 26.18
C THR A 183 13.77 15.35 25.72
N PRO A 184 14.91 15.66 25.08
CA PRO A 184 15.85 14.63 24.62
C PRO A 184 16.33 13.65 25.71
N LYS A 185 16.39 14.11 26.97
CA LYS A 185 16.75 13.27 28.11
C LYS A 185 15.72 12.17 28.38
N GLU A 186 14.43 12.47 28.25
CA GLU A 186 13.34 11.54 28.52
C GLU A 186 13.26 10.45 27.43
N ALA A 187 13.51 10.83 26.17
CA ALA A 187 13.57 9.89 25.05
C ALA A 187 14.79 8.93 25.14
N ASP A 188 15.98 9.47 25.46
CA ASP A 188 17.20 8.67 25.63
C ASP A 188 17.10 7.72 26.84
N GLU A 189 16.44 8.17 27.92
CA GLU A 189 16.23 7.37 29.12
C GLU A 189 15.24 6.21 28.87
N LEU A 190 14.16 6.45 28.13
CA LEU A 190 13.23 5.41 27.70
C LEU A 190 13.95 4.35 26.83
N GLN A 191 14.79 4.76 25.90
CA GLN A 191 15.52 3.83 25.02
C GLN A 191 16.58 3.02 25.79
N ARG A 192 17.31 3.66 26.71
CA ARG A 192 18.26 2.97 27.60
C ARG A 192 17.56 1.92 28.44
N LEU A 193 16.41 2.26 29.01
CA LEU A 193 15.60 1.36 29.82
C LEU A 193 15.11 0.18 28.97
N LEU A 194 14.45 0.40 27.83
CA LEU A 194 13.93 -0.65 26.94
C LEU A 194 15.00 -1.67 26.46
N SER A 195 16.27 -1.28 26.45
CA SER A 195 17.39 -2.16 26.06
C SER A 195 17.88 -3.11 27.17
N LYS A 196 17.44 -2.94 28.42
CA LYS A 196 17.86 -3.80 29.55
C LYS A 196 17.07 -5.11 29.59
N THR A 197 17.76 -6.20 29.92
CA THR A 197 17.18 -7.55 30.06
C THR A 197 16.81 -7.89 31.51
N VAL A 198 17.28 -7.13 32.50
CA VAL A 198 16.96 -7.29 33.92
C VAL A 198 16.71 -5.91 34.54
N TRP A 199 15.63 -5.79 35.30
CA TRP A 199 15.10 -4.52 35.79
C TRP A 199 14.89 -4.56 37.29
N SER A 200 15.31 -3.51 38.00
CA SER A 200 14.87 -3.30 39.39
C SER A 200 13.39 -2.92 39.43
N ASP A 201 12.73 -3.10 40.58
CA ASP A 201 11.31 -2.75 40.70
C ASP A 201 11.07 -1.24 40.60
N GLU A 202 12.05 -0.42 40.98
CA GLU A 202 12.06 1.04 40.78
C GLU A 202 12.18 1.40 39.29
N GLU A 203 13.04 0.71 38.54
CA GLU A 203 13.20 0.91 37.09
C GLU A 203 11.95 0.45 36.30
N LYS A 204 11.26 -0.61 36.75
CA LYS A 204 9.98 -1.03 36.16
C LYS A 204 8.88 0.00 36.40
N ALA A 205 8.83 0.59 37.59
CA ALA A 205 7.86 1.63 37.92
C ALA A 205 8.12 2.90 37.09
N HIS A 206 9.38 3.28 36.93
CA HIS A 206 9.80 4.41 36.11
C HIS A 206 9.57 4.19 34.62
N LEU A 207 9.83 2.98 34.09
CA LEU A 207 9.47 2.62 32.72
C LEU A 207 7.97 2.74 32.48
N LYS A 208 7.17 2.21 33.39
CA LYS A 208 5.71 2.25 33.27
C LYS A 208 5.18 3.69 33.29
N TRP A 209 5.84 4.57 34.04
CA TRP A 209 5.54 6.00 34.06
C TRP A 209 5.95 6.67 32.73
N LEU A 210 7.16 6.44 32.23
CA LEU A 210 7.62 6.93 30.92
C LEU A 210 6.75 6.41 29.77
N GLU A 211 6.34 5.14 29.81
CA GLU A 211 5.39 4.58 28.85
C GLU A 211 4.04 5.29 28.95
N SER A 212 3.52 5.58 30.15
CA SER A 212 2.24 6.29 30.29
C SER A 212 2.30 7.75 29.85
N GLU A 213 3.44 8.42 29.96
CA GLU A 213 3.61 9.83 29.57
C GLU A 213 4.05 9.97 28.10
N MET A 214 4.81 9.02 27.55
CA MET A 214 5.37 9.09 26.19
C MET A 214 4.58 8.31 25.14
N LEU A 215 3.85 7.24 25.48
CA LEU A 215 2.99 6.56 24.49
C LEU A 215 1.86 7.46 23.99
N PRO A 216 1.16 8.27 24.81
CA PRO A 216 0.09 9.12 24.30
C PRO A 216 0.58 10.13 23.26
N PRO A 217 1.68 10.90 23.47
CA PRO A 217 2.27 11.75 22.44
C PRO A 217 2.78 10.97 21.21
N LEU A 218 3.32 9.76 21.39
CA LEU A 218 3.76 8.93 20.27
C LEU A 218 2.56 8.40 19.45
N ASN A 219 1.45 8.09 20.12
CA ASN A 219 0.20 7.68 19.50
C ASN A 219 -0.53 8.85 18.84
N GLU A 220 -0.47 10.04 19.43
CA GLU A 220 -0.93 11.30 18.84
C GLU A 220 -0.07 11.69 17.64
N ALA A 221 1.26 11.54 17.71
CA ALA A 221 2.14 11.72 16.57
C ALA A 221 1.85 10.69 15.47
N ARG A 222 1.66 9.41 15.79
CA ARG A 222 1.22 8.38 14.83
C ARG A 222 -0.16 8.68 14.23
N ALA A 223 -1.08 9.23 15.02
CA ALA A 223 -2.38 9.67 14.55
C ALA A 223 -2.27 10.89 13.63
N ALA A 224 -1.46 11.89 13.99
CA ALA A 224 -1.15 13.07 13.19
C ALA A 224 -0.40 12.70 11.90
N TYR A 225 0.51 11.71 11.93
CA TYR A 225 1.16 11.14 10.75
C TYR A 225 0.18 10.41 9.85
N LYS A 226 -0.75 9.65 10.44
CA LYS A 226 -1.84 9.00 9.70
C LYS A 226 -2.78 10.02 9.08
N GLU A 227 -3.06 11.11 9.79
CA GLU A 227 -3.90 12.21 9.34
C GLU A 227 -3.21 13.05 8.25
N ALA A 228 -1.94 13.40 8.42
CA ALA A 228 -1.12 14.04 7.40
C ALA A 228 -0.93 13.16 6.14
N ALA A 229 -0.77 11.84 6.31
CA ALA A 229 -0.76 10.88 5.20
C ALA A 229 -2.11 10.83 4.48
N ASN A 230 -3.22 10.99 5.20
CA ASN A 230 -4.56 11.15 4.60
C ASN A 230 -4.70 12.50 3.88
N PHE A 231 -4.03 13.57 4.34
CA PHE A 231 -3.99 14.86 3.65
C PHE A 231 -3.14 14.83 2.37
N ILE A 232 -2.01 14.11 2.35
CA ILE A 232 -1.11 13.99 1.18
C ILE A 232 -1.68 13.06 0.09
N ARG A 233 -2.56 12.12 0.46
CA ARG A 233 -3.29 11.22 -0.47
C ARG A 233 -4.23 11.92 -1.45
N LEU A 234 -4.51 13.21 -1.26
CA LEU A 234 -5.56 13.92 -1.97
C LEU A 234 -5.18 14.44 -3.37
N ASP A 235 -3.89 14.39 -3.80
CA ASP A 235 -3.47 15.09 -5.03
C ASP A 235 -2.76 14.26 -6.15
N THR A 236 -2.52 12.93 -6.09
CA THR A 236 -1.94 12.23 -7.28
C THR A 236 -1.95 10.68 -7.27
N PRO A 237 -1.99 10.01 -8.44
CA PRO A 237 -2.06 8.55 -8.57
C PRO A 237 -0.65 7.92 -8.69
N LEU A 238 0.20 8.12 -7.68
CA LEU A 238 1.38 7.27 -7.49
C LEU A 238 1.03 6.20 -6.46
N ASN A 239 1.66 5.02 -6.54
CA ASN A 239 1.50 3.94 -5.57
C ASN A 239 2.15 4.35 -4.23
N ALA A 240 1.51 5.31 -3.57
CA ALA A 240 1.99 6.03 -2.40
C ALA A 240 2.24 5.08 -1.24
N ASN A 241 1.46 4.00 -1.12
CA ASN A 241 1.68 2.97 -0.09
C ASN A 241 3.02 2.26 -0.24
N LYS A 242 3.49 2.01 -1.47
CA LYS A 242 4.78 1.34 -1.69
C LYS A 242 5.95 2.30 -1.39
N LEU A 243 5.87 3.53 -1.88
CA LEU A 243 6.84 4.59 -1.59
C LEU A 243 6.87 4.96 -0.09
N PHE A 244 5.71 4.92 0.57
CA PHE A 244 5.57 5.25 2.00
C PHE A 244 6.13 4.14 2.89
N ASN A 245 5.84 2.86 2.59
CA ASN A 245 6.45 1.75 3.31
C ASN A 245 7.98 1.74 3.13
N GLN A 246 8.45 2.05 1.91
CA GLN A 246 9.88 2.20 1.63
C GLN A 246 10.49 3.39 2.37
N SER A 247 9.77 4.51 2.49
CA SER A 247 10.20 5.68 3.28
C SER A 247 10.30 5.35 4.77
N ALA A 248 9.30 4.68 5.34
CA ALA A 248 9.28 4.31 6.75
C ALA A 248 10.39 3.30 7.09
N GLU A 249 10.62 2.31 6.22
CA GLU A 249 11.73 1.36 6.36
C GLU A 249 13.10 2.04 6.29
N ILE A 250 13.27 3.02 5.39
CA ILE A 250 14.53 3.76 5.24
C ILE A 250 14.77 4.72 6.41
N SER A 251 13.76 5.41 6.91
CA SER A 251 13.88 6.27 8.11
C SER A 251 14.28 5.47 9.35
N VAL A 252 13.72 4.27 9.51
CA VAL A 252 14.11 3.34 10.57
C VAL A 252 15.54 2.82 10.37
N PHE A 253 15.92 2.50 9.13
CA PHE A 253 17.27 2.02 8.79
C PHE A 253 18.36 3.08 9.02
N ILE A 254 18.10 4.34 8.66
CA ILE A 254 19.00 5.48 8.89
C ILE A 254 19.15 5.77 10.39
N ALA A 255 18.06 5.70 11.15
CA ALA A 255 18.06 5.89 12.60
C ALA A 255 18.83 4.78 13.35
N LEU A 256 18.92 3.57 12.78
CA LEU A 256 19.55 2.40 13.42
C LEU A 256 21.03 2.20 13.09
N LEU A 257 21.55 2.71 11.96
CA LEU A 257 22.88 2.31 11.44
C LEU A 257 23.97 3.38 11.45
N LEU A 258 23.67 4.64 11.78
CA LEU A 258 24.69 5.70 11.80
C LEU A 258 25.14 5.98 13.25
N PRO A 259 26.41 5.70 13.62
CA PRO A 259 26.93 6.09 14.93
C PRO A 259 27.04 7.62 15.01
N HIS A 260 26.44 8.19 16.05
CA HIS A 260 26.37 9.63 16.24
C HIS A 260 27.70 10.21 16.73
N SER A 261 28.15 11.30 16.11
CA SER A 261 29.25 12.11 16.65
C SER A 261 28.69 13.10 17.68
N PRO A 262 29.27 13.21 18.87
CA PRO A 262 28.71 14.03 19.96
C PRO A 262 28.93 15.55 19.82
N GLU A 263 29.56 16.06 18.76
CA GLU A 263 30.15 17.41 18.80
C GLU A 263 29.47 18.56 18.03
N GLU A 264 28.31 18.39 17.38
CA GLU A 264 27.61 19.55 16.78
C GLU A 264 26.13 19.62 17.16
N ASN A 265 25.84 20.51 18.11
CA ASN A 265 24.54 20.72 18.74
C ASN A 265 23.44 21.36 17.86
N ASN A 266 23.56 21.33 16.53
CA ASN A 266 22.54 21.90 15.63
C ASN A 266 22.30 21.11 14.33
N SER A 267 22.93 19.93 14.14
CA SER A 267 22.78 19.15 12.90
C SER A 267 21.70 18.07 12.95
N LYS A 268 20.98 17.90 14.08
CA LYS A 268 19.98 16.82 14.28
C LYS A 268 18.79 16.91 13.33
N ASN A 269 18.38 18.12 12.91
CA ASN A 269 17.33 18.30 11.91
C ASN A 269 17.86 18.23 10.47
N SER A 270 19.15 18.44 10.23
CA SER A 270 19.70 18.55 8.88
C SER A 270 19.56 17.24 8.11
N CYS A 271 20.04 16.09 8.59
CA CYS A 271 20.01 14.88 7.76
C CYS A 271 18.58 14.38 7.41
N TYR A 272 17.61 14.61 8.31
CA TYR A 272 16.20 14.25 8.08
C TYR A 272 15.53 15.25 7.13
N GLU A 273 15.75 16.54 7.35
CA GLU A 273 15.23 17.62 6.52
C GLU A 273 15.89 17.61 5.12
N ASP A 274 17.17 17.28 5.03
CA ASP A 274 17.94 17.07 3.80
C ASP A 274 17.44 15.85 3.02
N ALA A 275 17.08 14.75 3.71
CA ALA A 275 16.45 13.59 3.08
C ALA A 275 15.05 13.93 2.53
N LEU A 276 14.23 14.63 3.31
CA LEU A 276 12.91 15.12 2.87
C LEU A 276 13.02 16.12 1.71
N ASN A 277 13.97 17.05 1.79
CA ASN A 277 14.23 18.05 0.75
C ASN A 277 14.72 17.39 -0.54
N ALA A 278 15.63 16.41 -0.45
CA ALA A 278 16.09 15.67 -1.61
C ALA A 278 14.96 14.83 -2.23
N TYR A 279 14.08 14.25 -1.41
CA TYR A 279 12.88 13.55 -1.86
C TYR A 279 11.90 14.49 -2.57
N ALA A 280 11.65 15.67 -1.99
CA ALA A 280 10.82 16.71 -2.57
C ALA A 280 11.41 17.25 -3.89
N MET A 281 12.74 17.35 -4.00
CA MET A 281 13.43 17.72 -5.23
C MET A 281 13.32 16.64 -6.31
N ILE A 282 13.45 15.36 -5.95
CA ILE A 282 13.23 14.23 -6.87
C ILE A 282 11.78 14.26 -7.39
N ILE A 283 10.80 14.42 -6.50
CA ILE A 283 9.38 14.54 -6.88
C ILE A 283 9.14 15.75 -7.78
N LYS A 284 9.66 16.94 -7.43
CA LYS A 284 9.53 18.15 -8.28
C LYS A 284 10.17 17.98 -9.66
N ALA A 285 11.36 17.36 -9.72
CA ALA A 285 12.04 17.09 -10.99
C ALA A 285 11.24 16.10 -11.86
N LEU A 286 10.56 15.12 -11.24
CA LEU A 286 9.69 14.17 -11.92
C LEU A 286 8.34 14.79 -12.35
N GLN A 287 7.84 15.78 -11.59
CA GLN A 287 6.59 16.50 -11.87
C GLN A 287 6.72 17.56 -12.98
N GLY A 288 7.93 18.06 -13.24
CA GLY A 288 8.19 19.12 -14.23
C GLY A 288 7.88 18.74 -15.70
N ASP A 289 7.60 17.46 -15.99
CA ASP A 289 7.21 16.98 -17.32
C ASP A 289 6.15 15.86 -17.22
N ALA A 290 5.09 16.14 -16.45
CA ALA A 290 4.04 15.18 -16.08
C ALA A 290 3.25 14.58 -17.26
N GLN A 291 3.34 15.16 -18.46
CA GLN A 291 2.68 14.63 -19.66
C GLN A 291 3.56 13.67 -20.50
N LYS A 292 4.85 13.51 -20.18
CA LYS A 292 5.77 12.72 -21.01
C LYS A 292 6.39 11.50 -20.36
N ASN A 293 6.35 11.35 -19.04
CA ASN A 293 7.19 10.34 -18.40
C ASN A 293 6.46 9.52 -17.32
N ASN A 294 6.12 8.27 -17.67
CA ASN A 294 5.82 7.20 -16.72
C ASN A 294 7.13 6.61 -16.18
N PHE A 295 7.82 7.33 -15.27
CA PHE A 295 9.03 6.78 -14.66
C PHE A 295 8.70 5.84 -13.49
N PHE A 296 9.18 4.60 -13.57
CA PHE A 296 9.32 3.69 -12.43
C PHE A 296 10.81 3.59 -12.06
N ILE A 297 11.21 4.09 -10.90
CA ILE A 297 12.58 3.94 -10.40
C ILE A 297 12.66 2.59 -9.69
N PRO A 298 13.56 1.67 -10.10
CA PRO A 298 13.65 0.38 -9.43
C PRO A 298 14.15 0.53 -7.99
N ASP A 299 13.68 -0.38 -7.14
CA ASP A 299 13.83 -0.32 -5.69
C ASP A 299 15.29 -0.14 -5.24
N TYR A 300 16.23 -0.75 -5.99
CA TYR A 300 17.66 -0.61 -5.75
C TYR A 300 18.20 0.80 -6.07
N CYS A 301 17.82 1.41 -7.21
CA CYS A 301 18.24 2.76 -7.57
C CYS A 301 17.67 3.80 -6.61
N PHE A 302 16.44 3.58 -6.15
CA PHE A 302 15.79 4.45 -5.17
C PHE A 302 16.47 4.36 -3.80
N LYS A 303 16.71 3.14 -3.29
CA LYS A 303 17.49 2.90 -2.07
C LYS A 303 18.90 3.47 -2.19
N TRP A 304 19.53 3.33 -3.36
CA TRP A 304 20.86 3.85 -3.63
C TRP A 304 20.92 5.39 -3.60
N CYS A 305 19.98 6.08 -4.28
CA CYS A 305 19.87 7.54 -4.24
C CYS A 305 19.63 8.07 -2.82
N ILE A 306 18.75 7.43 -2.04
CA ILE A 306 18.45 7.86 -0.67
C ILE A 306 19.63 7.60 0.27
N CYS A 307 20.31 6.45 0.16
CA CYS A 307 21.54 6.20 0.92
C CYS A 307 22.65 7.21 0.60
N ARG A 308 22.73 7.70 -0.65
CA ARG A 308 23.72 8.71 -1.07
C ARG A 308 23.39 10.10 -0.52
N LEU A 309 22.11 10.47 -0.51
CA LEU A 309 21.62 11.75 -0.02
C LEU A 309 21.65 11.85 1.51
N ALA A 310 21.39 10.75 2.22
CA ALA A 310 21.30 10.73 3.68
C ALA A 310 22.65 10.71 4.42
N GLN A 311 23.77 10.36 3.77
CA GLN A 311 24.99 10.04 4.50
C GLN A 311 26.03 11.17 4.62
N LEU A 312 26.08 12.17 3.73
CA LEU A 312 27.16 13.20 3.67
C LEU A 312 28.61 12.70 3.93
N LYS A 313 28.86 11.38 3.88
CA LYS A 313 30.12 10.68 4.07
C LYS A 313 30.26 9.65 2.96
N HIS A 314 31.38 9.76 2.25
CA HIS A 314 31.62 9.18 0.93
C HIS A 314 32.10 7.72 0.96
N ASP A 315 32.14 7.08 2.14
CA ASP A 315 33.17 6.06 2.39
C ASP A 315 32.66 4.63 2.16
N ILE A 316 31.35 4.39 2.33
CA ILE A 316 30.81 3.02 2.45
C ILE A 316 30.07 2.55 1.19
N THR A 317 29.39 3.43 0.44
CA THR A 317 28.56 2.99 -0.70
C THR A 317 29.21 3.18 -2.07
N ALA A 318 30.27 3.97 -2.20
CA ALA A 318 31.02 4.10 -3.46
C ALA A 318 31.87 2.85 -3.76
N ARG A 319 32.38 2.22 -2.71
CA ARG A 319 33.38 1.15 -2.82
C ARG A 319 32.82 -0.21 -3.27
N ASP A 320 31.50 -0.38 -3.28
CA ASP A 320 30.91 -1.70 -3.55
C ASP A 320 30.25 -1.84 -4.93
N VAL A 321 30.06 -0.79 -5.74
CA VAL A 321 29.51 -0.97 -7.10
C VAL A 321 30.37 -1.91 -7.96
N PRO A 322 31.71 -1.76 -7.99
CA PRO A 322 32.57 -2.72 -8.70
C PRO A 322 32.47 -4.14 -8.12
N LYS A 323 32.22 -4.27 -6.82
CA LYS A 323 32.08 -5.56 -6.13
C LYS A 323 30.75 -6.23 -6.49
N TYR A 324 29.64 -5.49 -6.54
CA TYR A 324 28.35 -6.00 -6.99
C TYR A 324 28.36 -6.34 -8.48
N GLU A 325 28.99 -5.51 -9.32
CA GLU A 325 29.24 -5.83 -10.72
C GLU A 325 30.00 -7.15 -10.83
N GLN A 326 31.07 -7.33 -10.07
CA GLN A 326 31.85 -8.57 -10.08
C GLN A 326 31.03 -9.80 -9.65
N ILE A 327 30.22 -9.69 -8.59
CA ILE A 327 29.37 -10.78 -8.08
C ILE A 327 28.31 -11.17 -9.11
N GLU A 328 27.58 -10.20 -9.69
CA GLU A 328 26.55 -10.50 -10.68
C GLU A 328 27.14 -11.03 -12.00
N MET A 329 28.27 -10.48 -12.44
CA MET A 329 28.98 -10.95 -13.63
C MET A 329 29.52 -12.37 -13.44
N GLU A 330 30.01 -12.70 -12.25
CA GLU A 330 30.44 -14.05 -11.90
C GLU A 330 29.25 -15.03 -11.82
N ALA A 331 28.11 -14.61 -11.24
CA ALA A 331 26.89 -15.40 -11.24
C ALA A 331 26.39 -15.70 -12.67
N HIS A 332 26.43 -14.71 -13.56
CA HIS A 332 26.13 -14.91 -14.98
C HIS A 332 27.14 -15.84 -15.66
N ARG A 333 28.44 -15.73 -15.35
CA ARG A 333 29.48 -16.64 -15.84
C ARG A 333 29.22 -18.09 -15.42
N MET A 334 28.88 -18.33 -14.15
CA MET A 334 28.54 -19.66 -13.64
C MET A 334 27.29 -20.23 -14.32
N GLN A 335 26.27 -19.39 -14.57
CA GLN A 335 25.11 -19.79 -15.36
C GLN A 335 25.48 -20.16 -16.82
N MET A 336 26.49 -19.51 -17.40
CA MET A 336 27.01 -19.88 -18.74
C MET A 336 27.57 -21.29 -18.73
N GLU A 337 28.45 -21.58 -17.77
CA GLU A 337 29.14 -22.86 -17.67
C GLU A 337 28.15 -24.00 -17.40
N ALA A 338 27.18 -23.77 -16.51
CA ALA A 338 26.11 -24.73 -16.25
C ALA A 338 25.26 -25.02 -17.49
N ARG A 339 24.89 -23.99 -18.25
CA ARG A 339 24.06 -24.14 -19.45
C ARG A 339 24.84 -24.71 -20.64
N ARG A 340 26.15 -24.46 -20.72
CA ARG A 340 27.06 -25.07 -21.70
C ARG A 340 27.08 -26.59 -21.60
N ALA A 341 27.00 -27.12 -20.38
CA ALA A 341 26.92 -28.55 -20.15
C ALA A 341 25.59 -29.17 -20.63
N GLN A 342 24.53 -28.36 -20.72
CA GLN A 342 23.18 -28.81 -21.09
C GLN A 342 22.86 -28.63 -22.58
N VAL A 343 23.36 -27.55 -23.18
CA VAL A 343 23.11 -27.20 -24.57
C VAL A 343 24.24 -27.80 -25.41
N GLY A 344 23.97 -28.93 -26.08
CA GLY A 344 24.97 -29.64 -26.89
C GLY A 344 25.72 -28.74 -27.89
N ALA A 345 26.92 -29.17 -28.30
CA ALA A 345 27.91 -28.34 -29.00
C ALA A 345 27.40 -27.60 -30.26
N SER A 346 26.39 -28.12 -30.94
CA SER A 346 25.79 -27.50 -32.13
C SER A 346 24.98 -26.22 -31.83
N ASN A 347 24.42 -26.08 -30.63
CA ASN A 347 23.58 -24.94 -30.25
C ASN A 347 24.33 -23.89 -29.41
N TRP A 348 25.57 -24.18 -29.02
CA TRP A 348 26.40 -23.29 -28.20
C TRP A 348 26.63 -21.89 -28.82
N PRO A 349 26.89 -21.73 -30.13
CA PRO A 349 27.14 -20.40 -30.71
C PRO A 349 25.94 -19.44 -30.60
N ASN A 350 24.72 -19.94 -30.78
CA ASN A 350 23.51 -19.13 -30.68
C ASN A 350 23.26 -18.67 -29.24
N TYR A 351 23.46 -19.58 -28.27
CA TYR A 351 23.34 -19.27 -26.86
C TYR A 351 24.41 -18.27 -26.40
N GLN A 352 25.64 -18.41 -26.90
CA GLN A 352 26.74 -17.49 -26.62
C GLN A 352 26.44 -16.06 -27.11
N ASN A 353 25.80 -15.91 -28.28
CA ASN A 353 25.40 -14.59 -28.80
C ASN A 353 24.26 -13.96 -27.98
N GLU A 354 23.20 -14.71 -27.66
CA GLU A 354 22.08 -14.20 -26.85
C GLU A 354 22.55 -13.78 -25.45
N LEU A 355 23.44 -14.57 -24.86
CA LEU A 355 23.94 -14.30 -23.51
C LEU A 355 25.01 -13.21 -23.49
N GLY A 356 25.85 -13.12 -24.52
CA GLY A 356 26.76 -11.98 -24.72
C GLY A 356 26.00 -10.66 -24.80
N ALA A 357 24.84 -10.65 -25.49
CA ALA A 357 23.97 -9.48 -25.52
C ALA A 357 23.36 -9.16 -24.13
N LYS A 358 22.98 -10.18 -23.34
CA LYS A 358 22.50 -9.98 -21.96
C LYS A 358 23.60 -9.42 -21.05
N LEU A 359 24.81 -9.98 -21.12
CA LEU A 359 25.95 -9.54 -20.31
C LEU A 359 26.35 -8.10 -20.66
N ALA A 360 26.37 -7.75 -21.95
CA ALA A 360 26.62 -6.39 -22.40
C ALA A 360 25.59 -5.39 -21.85
N LYS A 361 24.30 -5.78 -21.80
CA LYS A 361 23.23 -4.95 -21.21
C LYS A 361 23.42 -4.76 -19.70
N GLU A 362 23.76 -5.80 -18.95
CA GLU A 362 24.02 -5.67 -17.50
C GLU A 362 25.27 -4.81 -17.23
N GLN A 363 26.34 -4.99 -18.01
CA GLN A 363 27.56 -4.19 -17.88
C GLN A 363 27.32 -2.70 -18.23
N MET A 364 26.42 -2.41 -19.17
CA MET A 364 25.97 -1.04 -19.44
C MET A 364 25.25 -0.42 -18.24
N LYS A 365 24.46 -1.19 -17.46
CA LYS A 365 23.81 -0.67 -16.24
C LYS A 365 24.84 -0.29 -15.18
N TYR A 366 25.83 -1.13 -14.94
CA TYR A 366 26.89 -0.83 -13.97
C TYR A 366 27.76 0.34 -14.41
N THR A 367 28.02 0.45 -15.71
CA THR A 367 28.70 1.62 -16.30
C THR A 367 27.89 2.89 -16.08
N LEU A 368 26.56 2.84 -16.27
CA LEU A 368 25.66 3.96 -16.03
C LEU A 368 25.63 4.37 -14.55
N LEU A 369 25.50 3.40 -13.65
CA LEU A 369 25.55 3.62 -12.21
C LEU A 369 26.89 4.22 -11.79
N SER A 370 28.01 3.69 -12.26
CA SER A 370 29.34 4.22 -11.98
C SER A 370 29.50 5.67 -12.45
N LYS A 371 28.99 6.01 -13.64
CA LYS A 371 28.97 7.39 -14.15
C LYS A 371 28.11 8.32 -13.29
N LEU A 372 26.93 7.85 -12.86
CA LEU A 372 26.04 8.61 -11.96
C LEU A 372 26.68 8.83 -10.60
N ASN A 373 27.33 7.81 -10.03
CA ASN A 373 28.08 7.91 -8.77
C ASN A 373 29.14 8.99 -8.86
N LYS A 374 29.94 8.95 -9.93
CA LYS A 374 30.99 9.95 -10.17
C LYS A 374 30.41 11.36 -10.30
N ALA A 375 29.35 11.53 -11.07
CA ALA A 375 28.69 12.82 -11.23
C ALA A 375 28.13 13.37 -9.90
N ILE A 376 27.61 12.49 -9.04
CA ILE A 376 27.12 12.83 -7.70
C ILE A 376 28.28 13.18 -6.75
N GLU A 377 29.37 12.42 -6.77
CA GLU A 377 30.59 12.70 -5.99
C GLU A 377 31.21 14.04 -6.37
N GLU A 378 31.20 14.37 -7.66
CA GLU A 378 31.65 15.66 -8.19
C GLU A 378 30.61 16.80 -8.00
N LYS A 379 29.44 16.50 -7.42
CA LYS A 379 28.31 17.43 -7.25
C LYS A 379 27.92 18.14 -8.55
N SER A 380 28.08 17.45 -9.69
CA SER A 380 27.94 18.02 -11.03
C SER A 380 26.55 17.75 -11.61
N ARG A 381 25.67 18.75 -11.51
CA ARG A 381 24.31 18.66 -12.05
C ARG A 381 24.29 18.44 -13.56
N THR A 382 25.17 19.13 -14.28
CA THR A 382 25.31 19.01 -15.73
C THR A 382 25.69 17.60 -16.17
N MET A 383 26.59 16.93 -15.44
CA MET A 383 26.94 15.54 -15.74
C MET A 383 25.79 14.58 -15.47
N ILE A 384 25.00 14.80 -14.41
CA ILE A 384 23.79 14.01 -14.15
C ILE A 384 22.81 14.18 -15.31
N ASP A 385 22.55 15.42 -15.73
CA ASP A 385 21.62 15.71 -16.83
C ASP A 385 22.15 15.12 -18.15
N ASP A 386 23.44 15.22 -18.47
CA ASP A 386 24.04 14.60 -19.67
C ASP A 386 23.93 13.08 -19.66
N ILE A 387 24.12 12.45 -18.50
CA ILE A 387 23.98 11.00 -18.32
C ILE A 387 22.53 10.56 -18.53
N LEU A 388 21.57 11.26 -17.93
CA LEU A 388 20.15 10.90 -18.00
C LEU A 388 19.52 11.25 -19.36
N LEU A 389 19.99 12.32 -20.00
CA LEU A 389 19.48 12.78 -21.28
C LEU A 389 20.11 12.07 -22.47
N ASN A 390 21.21 11.32 -22.28
CA ASN A 390 21.79 10.48 -23.32
C ASN A 390 20.77 9.45 -23.83
N GLN A 391 20.54 9.44 -25.14
CA GLN A 391 19.49 8.64 -25.78
C GLN A 391 19.67 7.12 -25.60
N GLU A 392 20.91 6.63 -25.52
CA GLU A 392 21.19 5.20 -25.28
C GLU A 392 20.87 4.81 -23.84
N ASN A 393 21.20 5.69 -22.88
CA ASN A 393 20.88 5.47 -21.47
C ASN A 393 19.37 5.48 -21.23
N ARG A 394 18.61 6.36 -21.92
CA ARG A 394 17.14 6.37 -21.84
C ARG A 394 16.53 5.06 -22.31
N LYS A 395 16.92 4.57 -23.48
CA LYS A 395 16.44 3.28 -24.01
C LYS A 395 16.72 2.13 -23.06
N LEU A 396 17.90 2.11 -22.44
CA LEU A 396 18.29 1.10 -21.46
C LEU A 396 17.38 1.14 -20.20
N MET A 397 17.06 2.35 -19.72
CA MET A 397 16.16 2.55 -18.58
C MET A 397 14.72 2.12 -18.89
N ASP A 398 14.22 2.45 -20.09
CA ASP A 398 12.88 2.07 -20.54
C ASP A 398 12.73 0.55 -20.68
N GLU A 399 13.73 -0.13 -21.28
CA GLU A 399 13.76 -1.59 -21.39
C GLU A 399 13.77 -2.26 -20.00
N TRP A 400 14.49 -1.67 -19.05
CA TRP A 400 14.56 -2.19 -17.69
C TRP A 400 13.24 -2.09 -16.94
N GLN A 401 12.55 -0.95 -17.08
CA GLN A 401 11.22 -0.73 -16.51
C GLN A 401 10.20 -1.76 -17.03
N ASN A 402 10.17 -1.97 -18.35
CA ASN A 402 9.26 -2.91 -18.99
C ASN A 402 9.48 -4.36 -18.54
N LYS A 403 10.74 -4.77 -18.33
CA LYS A 403 11.07 -6.11 -17.83
C LYS A 403 10.60 -6.31 -16.39
N ILE A 404 10.82 -5.33 -15.51
CA ILE A 404 10.34 -5.39 -14.11
C ILE A 404 8.82 -5.50 -14.07
N TYR A 405 8.12 -4.73 -14.91
CA TYR A 405 6.67 -4.77 -15.02
C TYR A 405 6.17 -6.15 -15.43
N THR A 406 6.80 -6.75 -16.44
CA THR A 406 6.49 -8.10 -16.94
C THR A 406 6.77 -9.18 -15.89
N ASP A 407 7.87 -9.08 -15.14
CA ASP A 407 8.19 -10.04 -14.06
C ASP A 407 7.21 -9.95 -12.88
N ILE A 408 6.67 -8.75 -12.60
CA ILE A 408 5.61 -8.56 -11.61
C ILE A 408 4.28 -9.14 -12.12
N GLN A 409 3.91 -8.86 -13.37
CA GLN A 409 2.69 -9.38 -13.99
C GLN A 409 2.68 -10.92 -13.99
N ASN A 410 3.80 -11.54 -14.36
CA ASN A 410 3.93 -13.01 -14.43
C ASN A 410 3.98 -13.69 -13.06
N LYS A 411 4.52 -13.03 -12.03
CA LYS A 411 4.61 -13.62 -10.67
C LYS A 411 3.32 -13.52 -9.87
N TRP A 412 2.42 -12.60 -10.23
CA TRP A 412 1.26 -12.27 -9.41
C TRP A 412 -0.09 -12.54 -10.09
N GLU A 413 -0.10 -13.10 -11.31
CA GLU A 413 -1.32 -13.40 -12.10
C GLU A 413 -2.32 -12.23 -12.17
N VAL A 414 -1.83 -10.99 -12.07
CA VAL A 414 -2.68 -9.79 -12.19
C VAL A 414 -2.58 -9.31 -13.63
N PRO A 415 -3.64 -9.40 -14.44
CA PRO A 415 -3.63 -8.77 -15.76
C PRO A 415 -3.64 -7.25 -15.57
N PHE A 416 -2.59 -6.59 -16.05
CA PHE A 416 -2.61 -5.16 -16.29
C PHE A 416 -2.93 -4.96 -17.77
N GLU A 417 -4.09 -4.35 -18.07
CA GLU A 417 -4.39 -3.86 -19.41
C GLU A 417 -3.65 -2.53 -19.61
N PHE A 418 -2.78 -2.48 -20.62
CA PHE A 418 -2.17 -1.24 -21.10
C PHE A 418 -3.21 -0.47 -21.92
N ALA A 419 -3.40 0.80 -21.59
CA ALA A 419 -4.03 1.80 -22.46
C ALA A 419 -2.96 2.53 -23.28
#